data_AF-A0A1E5V1Y4-F1
#
_entry.id   AF-A0A1E5V1Y4-F1
#
_cell.length_a   1.000
_cell.length_b   1.000
_cell.length_c   1.000
_cell.angle_alpha   90.00
_cell.angle_beta   90.00
_cell.angle_gamma   90.00
#
_symmetry.space_group_name_H-M   'P 1'
#
loop_
_entity.id
_entity.type
_entity.pdbx_description
1 polymer ?
#
loop_
_entity_poly.entity_id
_entity_poly.type
_entity_poly.pdbx_seq_one_letter_code
_entity_poly.pdbx_strand_id
1 'polypeptide(L)' 'AEFCDGKCTTRCSKATRHDDCLKYCGICSANCSCVPSGTAGNKDECPCYRDMTTGHGNRTRPKCP' A
#
# COMPACT_ATOMS: atom_id res chain seq x y z
N ALA A 1 -11.53 -5.17 10.43
CA ALA A 1 -10.10 -4.90 10.13
C ALA A 1 -9.43 -6.04 9.34
N GLU A 2 -10.06 -7.22 9.21
CA GLU A 2 -9.44 -8.41 8.59
C GLU A 2 -9.11 -8.29 7.09
N PHE A 3 -9.85 -7.46 6.33
CA PHE A 3 -9.59 -7.27 4.89
C PHE A 3 -8.19 -6.69 4.61
N CYS A 4 -7.74 -5.78 5.46
CA CYS A 4 -6.45 -5.11 5.31
C CYS A 4 -5.30 -6.07 5.64
N ASP A 5 -5.45 -6.88 6.69
CA ASP A 5 -4.39 -7.72 7.24
C ASP A 5 -3.93 -8.82 6.27
N GLY A 6 -4.87 -9.62 5.75
CA GLY A 6 -4.53 -10.71 4.81
C GLY A 6 -4.00 -10.20 3.46
N LYS A 7 -4.57 -9.10 2.95
CA LYS A 7 -4.15 -8.49 1.69
C LYS A 7 -2.78 -7.83 1.81
N CYS A 8 -2.53 -7.08 2.90
CA CYS A 8 -1.23 -6.47 3.14
C CYS A 8 -0.14 -7.51 3.36
N THR A 9 -0.45 -8.63 4.04
CA THR A 9 0.48 -9.75 4.18
C THR A 9 0.88 -10.33 2.82
N THR A 10 -0.09 -10.54 1.93
CA THR A 10 0.20 -10.97 0.55
C THR A 10 1.03 -9.92 -0.18
N ARG A 11 0.70 -8.63 -0.02
CA ARG A 11 1.35 -7.54 -0.74
C ARG A 11 2.80 -7.34 -0.33
N CYS A 12 3.07 -7.52 0.95
CA CYS A 12 4.38 -7.38 1.55
C CYS A 12 5.19 -8.68 1.57
N SER A 13 4.62 -9.80 1.11
CA SER A 13 5.26 -11.12 1.15
C SER A 13 6.67 -11.16 0.53
N LYS A 14 6.92 -10.35 -0.51
CA LYS A 14 8.24 -10.21 -1.17
C LYS A 14 8.97 -8.90 -0.87
N ALA A 15 8.45 -8.07 0.04
CA ALA A 15 9.08 -6.81 0.39
C ALA A 15 10.30 -7.05 1.29
N THR A 16 11.44 -6.44 0.93
CA THR A 16 12.67 -6.50 1.75
C THR A 16 12.46 -5.86 3.13
N ARG A 17 11.61 -4.83 3.22
CA ARG A 17 11.24 -4.17 4.47
C ARG A 17 9.81 -4.56 4.84
N HIS A 18 9.67 -5.75 5.41
CA HIS A 18 8.36 -6.36 5.66
C HIS A 18 7.51 -5.52 6.64
N ASP A 19 8.07 -5.15 7.79
CA ASP A 19 7.36 -4.37 8.81
C ASP A 19 6.93 -2.98 8.33
N ASP A 20 7.82 -2.25 7.64
CA ASP A 20 7.48 -0.97 7.01
C ASP A 20 6.34 -1.16 6.01
N CYS A 21 6.46 -2.18 5.14
CA CYS A 21 5.44 -2.45 4.13
C CYS A 21 4.08 -2.73 4.76
N LEU A 22 4.00 -3.59 5.79
CA LEU A 22 2.74 -3.88 6.49
C LEU A 22 2.16 -2.63 7.13
N LYS A 23 2.99 -1.80 7.76
CA LYS A 23 2.57 -0.54 8.39
C LYS A 23 1.97 0.43 7.38
N TYR A 24 2.67 0.71 6.27
CA TYR A 24 2.17 1.62 5.23
C TYR A 24 0.97 1.05 4.49
N CYS A 25 0.97 -0.25 4.19
CA CYS A 25 -0.17 -0.92 3.58
C CYS A 25 -1.41 -0.83 4.49
N GLY A 26 -1.27 -1.06 5.79
CA GLY A 26 -2.37 -0.92 6.76
C GLY A 26 -2.95 0.50 6.81
N ILE A 27 -2.09 1.53 6.81
CA ILE A 27 -2.54 2.94 6.76
C ILE A 27 -3.31 3.20 5.46
N CYS A 28 -2.78 2.75 4.32
CA CYS A 28 -3.41 2.97 3.04
C CYS A 28 -4.71 2.19 2.87
N SER A 29 -4.73 0.96 3.36
CA SER A 29 -5.90 0.09 3.34
C SER A 29 -7.01 0.62 4.26
N ALA A 30 -6.68 1.16 5.43
CA ALA A 30 -7.66 1.79 6.31
C ALA A 30 -8.28 3.06 5.70
N ASN A 31 -7.51 3.82 4.92
CA ASN A 31 -7.99 5.04 4.28
C ASN A 31 -8.81 4.76 3.02
N CYS A 32 -8.34 3.84 2.17
CA CYS A 32 -8.94 3.55 0.86
C CYS A 32 -9.86 2.32 0.84
N SER A 33 -9.87 1.51 1.91
CA SER A 33 -10.56 0.22 1.98
C SER A 33 -10.24 -0.71 0.80
N CYS A 34 -9.05 -0.59 0.21
CA CYS A 34 -8.62 -1.29 -1.00
C CYS A 34 -7.12 -1.62 -0.90
N VAL A 35 -6.74 -2.83 -1.31
CA VAL A 35 -5.34 -3.25 -1.45
C VAL A 35 -5.19 -3.96 -2.80
N PRO A 36 -4.27 -3.51 -3.67
CA PRO A 36 -4.09 -4.07 -5.00
C PRO A 36 -3.51 -5.49 -4.94
N SER A 37 -3.83 -6.29 -5.95
CA SER A 37 -3.41 -7.68 -6.07
C SER A 37 -1.91 -7.81 -6.36
N GLY A 38 -1.30 -8.95 -5.99
CA GLY A 38 0.11 -9.25 -6.27
C GLY A 38 1.08 -8.82 -5.15
N THR A 39 2.36 -8.60 -5.49
CA THR A 39 3.42 -8.15 -4.55
C THR A 39 4.12 -6.87 -5.03
N ALA A 40 4.00 -6.53 -6.32
CA ALA A 40 4.43 -5.28 -6.93
C ALA A 40 3.42 -4.90 -8.05
N GLY A 41 3.31 -3.62 -8.43
CA GLY A 41 2.43 -3.18 -9.55
C GLY A 41 0.94 -3.06 -9.20
N ASN A 42 0.05 -3.22 -10.18
CA ASN A 42 -1.43 -3.27 -10.09
C ASN A 42 -2.11 -2.16 -9.26
N LYS A 43 -1.46 -1.00 -9.11
CA LYS A 43 -1.99 0.08 -8.28
C LYS A 43 -3.24 0.72 -8.91
N ASP A 44 -3.41 0.53 -10.21
CA ASP A 44 -4.59 0.85 -11.00
C ASP A 44 -5.89 0.15 -10.54
N GLU A 45 -5.81 -1.03 -9.91
CA GLU A 45 -6.98 -1.69 -9.28
C GLU A 45 -7.56 -0.86 -8.11
N CYS A 46 -6.70 -0.09 -7.43
CA CYS A 46 -7.04 0.72 -6.28
C CYS A 46 -6.53 2.15 -6.47
N PRO A 47 -7.23 3.02 -7.23
CA PRO A 47 -6.76 4.37 -7.55
C PRO A 47 -6.45 5.21 -6.29
N CYS A 48 -7.26 5.12 -5.23
CA CYS A 48 -6.98 5.79 -3.96
C CYS A 48 -5.64 5.35 -3.34
N TYR A 49 -5.31 4.06 -3.42
CA TYR A 49 -4.05 3.50 -2.89
C TYR A 49 -2.85 3.93 -3.74
N ARG A 50 -3.03 4.07 -5.06
CA ARG A 50 -2.03 4.58 -5.99
C ARG A 50 -1.70 6.06 -5.75
N ASP A 51 -2.75 6.88 -5.63
CA ASP A 51 -2.63 8.34 -5.54
C ASP A 51 -2.13 8.83 -4.17
N MET A 52 -2.12 7.94 -3.17
CA MET A 52 -1.54 8.27 -1.87
C MET A 52 -0.03 8.46 -1.99
N THR A 53 0.39 9.70 -1.79
CA THR A 53 1.79 10.11 -1.82
C THR A 53 2.16 10.79 -0.51
N THR A 54 3.46 10.78 -0.19
CA THR A 54 4.05 11.48 0.95
C THR A 54 5.06 12.49 0.42
N GLY A 55 5.07 13.69 1.02
CA GLY A 55 5.90 14.81 0.61
C GLY A 55 5.12 15.97 -0.01
N HIS A 56 5.84 16.99 -0.45
CA HIS A 56 5.29 18.20 -1.06
C HIS A 56 6.14 18.62 -2.26
N GLY A 57 5.50 19.16 -3.31
CA GLY A 57 6.20 19.63 -4.51
C GLY A 57 6.87 18.52 -5.30
N ASN A 58 8.17 18.67 -5.60
CA ASN A 58 8.97 17.72 -6.38
C ASN A 58 9.46 16.50 -5.58
N ARG A 59 9.12 16.40 -4.29
CA ARG A 59 9.51 15.27 -3.42
C ARG A 59 8.36 14.32 -3.12
N THR A 60 7.31 14.31 -3.93
CA THR A 60 6.19 13.37 -3.81
C THR A 60 6.65 11.96 -4.12
N ARG A 61 6.58 11.08 -3.13
CA ARG A 61 6.84 9.65 -3.29
C ARG A 61 5.57 8.87 -2.97
N PRO A 62 5.26 7.77 -3.69
CA PRO A 62 4.15 6.89 -3.30
C PRO A 62 4.31 6.46 -1.84
N LYS A 63 3.25 6.71 -1.05
CA LYS A 63 3.19 6.36 0.38
C LYS A 63 2.88 4.88 0.56
N CYS A 64 2.07 4.32 -0.32
CA CYS A 64 1.62 2.95 -0.24
C CYS A 64 2.54 2.01 -1.03
N PRO A 65 2.90 0.84 -0.47
CA PRO A 65 3.79 -0.13 -1.12
C PRO A 65 3.22 -0.65 -2.44
#